data_AF-A0A1H3Y987-F1
#
_entry.id   AF-A0A1H3Y987-F1
#
_cell.length_a   1.000
_cell.length_b   1.000
_cell.length_c   1.000
_cell.angle_alpha   90.00
_cell.angle_beta   90.00
_cell.angle_gamma   90.00
#
_symmetry.space_group_name_H-M   'P 1'
#
loop_
_entity.id
_entity.type
_entity.pdbx_description
1 polymer ?
#
loop_
_entity_poly.entity_id
_entity_poly.type
_entity_poly.pdbx_seq_one_letter_code
_entity_poly.pdbx_strand_id
1 'polypeptide(L)'
;MHQMTSRFATFAATTLLASSLVLLSACGGGSNSITATDTSVKTGVFIDAPVKGLAYKTPTQSGVTNEKGEFKFIAGETVTFIIDGVEIGSTQAQTRVLVTAISQGNIHIAQLLQTLDTDVNPDLIDVSKIKLDTSVKNDLTALIANGGECRNIKCIETILNAPTLTTIQTNSQVALVHQSVVSEDAASHHVYQSAGSIPWQSSDVSGKVFTTVKGGYTELAVVKTDGTFSIYSEDRSVPYNNVIIAPGVTAPIISSPIPSTTTGNTSSTFSDSEPESMGGTWQLNNGELLFTFTAGESSQYKLHKLSQDDNTLDFMAENTDGSGEASLVQWHPAKPLTLAALEGKHFADDTSDETECSARTFTFAHSNLIIRERCGGEFSEYTLSASETPGVSNLIQATFGTTKTLYFALAGGDINSTFKGVFAQLENGVIDDVETSTWTGVSTPLQP
;
A
#
# COMPACT_ATOMS: atom_id res chain seq x y z
N MET A 1 -3.65 38.82 67.95
CA MET A 1 -2.63 38.01 67.27
C MET A 1 -2.80 38.29 65.77
N HIS A 2 -1.89 39.12 65.23
CA HIS A 2 -1.66 39.53 63.82
C HIS A 2 -2.87 39.95 62.95
N GLN A 3 -3.15 41.24 62.65
CA GLN A 3 -2.40 42.20 61.77
C GLN A 3 -2.07 41.60 60.39
N MET A 4 -2.22 42.24 59.22
CA MET A 4 -2.43 43.66 58.87
C MET A 4 -2.88 43.77 57.39
N THR A 5 -3.54 44.88 57.10
CA THR A 5 -3.92 45.54 55.84
C THR A 5 -2.84 45.68 54.74
N SER A 6 -3.25 45.80 53.46
CA SER A 6 -2.70 46.76 52.45
C SER A 6 -3.56 46.77 51.15
N ARG A 7 -4.45 47.75 50.93
CA ARG A 7 -4.32 49.01 50.13
C ARG A 7 -4.20 48.81 48.61
N PHE A 8 -5.27 49.05 47.83
CA PHE A 8 -5.73 50.32 47.19
C PHE A 8 -4.91 50.80 45.97
N ALA A 9 -5.49 50.72 44.76
CA ALA A 9 -5.60 51.81 43.75
C ALA A 9 -6.34 51.29 42.48
N THR A 10 -7.61 51.66 42.20
CA THR A 10 -8.08 52.72 41.26
C THR A 10 -7.69 52.45 39.79
N PHE A 11 -8.58 52.28 38.80
CA PHE A 11 -9.57 53.20 38.20
C PHE A 11 -10.68 52.35 37.51
N ALA A 12 -11.98 52.62 37.74
CA ALA A 12 -12.88 53.43 36.89
C ALA A 12 -12.77 53.07 35.38
N ALA A 13 -13.83 52.79 34.60
CA ALA A 13 -15.16 53.38 34.64
C ALA A 13 -16.20 52.50 33.93
N THR A 14 -17.43 52.75 34.33
CA THR A 14 -18.71 52.15 33.95
C THR A 14 -19.19 52.61 32.56
N THR A 15 -19.94 51.74 31.87
CA THR A 15 -21.06 52.03 30.94
C THR A 15 -20.81 52.83 29.64
N LEU A 16 -21.18 52.26 28.49
CA LEU A 16 -22.43 52.62 27.79
C LEU A 16 -22.67 51.73 26.55
N LEU A 17 -23.89 51.22 26.43
CA LEU A 17 -24.50 50.80 25.15
C LEU A 17 -24.49 51.96 24.16
N ALA A 18 -24.04 51.72 22.93
CA ALA A 18 -24.46 52.50 21.78
C ALA A 18 -24.50 51.62 20.51
N SER A 19 -25.71 51.55 19.97
CA SER A 19 -26.12 50.92 18.73
C SER A 19 -25.40 51.54 17.52
N SER A 20 -24.91 50.71 16.59
CA SER A 20 -24.54 51.13 15.22
C SER A 20 -24.59 49.93 14.27
N LEU A 21 -25.70 49.83 13.55
CA LEU A 21 -25.85 49.04 12.32
C LEU A 21 -24.85 49.57 11.29
N VAL A 22 -23.85 48.77 10.94
CA VAL A 22 -23.02 48.98 9.74
C VAL A 22 -23.45 47.96 8.70
N LEU A 23 -24.11 48.47 7.67
CA LEU A 23 -24.35 47.76 6.41
C LEU A 23 -23.00 47.57 5.72
N LEU A 24 -22.42 46.37 5.86
CA LEU A 24 -21.26 45.97 5.07
C LEU A 24 -21.75 45.49 3.71
N SER A 25 -21.64 46.36 2.71
CA SER A 25 -21.74 46.00 1.30
C SER A 25 -20.63 45.01 0.95
N ALA A 26 -21.01 43.75 0.75
CA ALA A 26 -20.17 42.72 0.15
C ALA A 26 -19.97 43.06 -1.34
N CYS A 27 -18.81 43.64 -1.65
CA CYS A 27 -18.17 43.55 -2.97
C CYS A 27 -17.17 42.39 -2.82
N GLY A 28 -17.36 41.21 -3.43
CA GLY A 28 -17.56 41.04 -4.86
C GLY A 28 -16.24 41.01 -5.63
N GLY A 29 -15.13 40.60 -4.99
CA GLY A 29 -13.84 40.33 -5.63
C GLY A 29 -13.55 38.84 -5.68
N GLY A 30 -13.97 38.18 -6.75
CA GLY A 30 -13.57 36.81 -7.07
C GLY A 30 -12.10 36.80 -7.49
N SER A 31 -11.19 36.63 -6.52
CA SER A 31 -9.86 36.15 -6.83
C SER A 31 -9.98 34.68 -7.16
N ASN A 32 -9.90 34.34 -8.45
CA ASN A 32 -9.46 33.01 -8.87
C ASN A 32 -8.14 32.75 -8.15
N SER A 33 -8.20 32.04 -7.01
CA SER A 33 -7.05 31.36 -6.45
C SER A 33 -6.71 30.25 -7.42
N ILE A 34 -6.02 30.62 -8.51
CA ILE A 34 -5.09 29.71 -9.16
C ILE A 34 -4.16 29.33 -8.02
N THR A 35 -4.27 28.10 -7.53
CA THR A 35 -3.31 27.50 -6.62
C THR A 35 -1.94 27.69 -7.28
N ALA A 36 -1.20 28.70 -6.85
CA ALA A 36 0.14 28.94 -7.35
C ALA A 36 0.94 27.69 -6.99
N THR A 37 1.41 26.97 -8.01
CA THR A 37 2.34 25.87 -7.81
C THR A 37 3.57 26.45 -7.12
N ASP A 38 3.85 25.96 -5.92
CA ASP A 38 5.00 26.39 -5.14
C ASP A 38 6.28 25.99 -5.88
N THR A 39 6.89 26.95 -6.60
CA THR A 39 8.11 26.74 -7.38
C THR A 39 9.39 26.83 -6.53
N SER A 40 9.28 26.86 -5.19
CA SER A 40 10.46 26.86 -4.34
C SER A 40 11.17 25.51 -4.38
N VAL A 41 12.49 25.54 -4.50
CA VAL A 41 13.32 24.34 -4.41
C VAL A 41 13.35 23.88 -2.96
N LYS A 42 12.85 22.66 -2.72
CA LYS A 42 12.82 21.97 -1.44
C LYS A 42 13.91 20.92 -1.37
N THR A 43 14.14 20.41 -0.17
CA THR A 43 15.08 19.31 0.09
C THR A 43 14.29 18.13 0.61
N GLY A 44 14.44 16.98 -0.04
CA GLY A 44 13.91 15.70 0.41
C GLY A 44 15.03 14.78 0.84
N VAL A 45 14.72 13.72 1.56
CA VAL A 45 15.66 12.67 1.97
C VAL A 45 15.18 11.32 1.47
N PHE A 46 16.05 10.56 0.81
CA PHE A 46 15.81 9.16 0.44
C PHE A 46 16.24 8.23 1.57
N ILE A 47 15.35 7.34 2.02
CA ILE A 47 15.50 6.56 3.25
C ILE A 47 15.34 5.04 3.01
N ASP A 48 16.44 4.36 3.27
CA ASP A 48 16.64 2.98 3.70
C ASP A 48 17.86 3.04 4.64
N ALA A 49 17.77 3.85 5.69
CA ALA A 49 18.82 4.79 6.15
C ALA A 49 19.11 5.88 5.10
N PRO A 50 19.64 7.06 5.48
CA PRO A 50 20.14 8.01 4.49
C PRO A 50 21.02 7.31 3.45
N VAL A 51 20.64 7.39 2.17
CA VAL A 51 21.40 6.72 1.10
C VAL A 51 22.24 7.74 0.34
N LYS A 52 23.56 7.59 0.39
CA LYS A 52 24.53 8.44 -0.30
C LYS A 52 24.92 7.83 -1.63
N GLY A 53 25.00 8.66 -2.67
CA GLY A 53 25.56 8.25 -3.96
C GLY A 53 24.56 7.84 -5.02
N LEU A 54 23.26 7.94 -4.77
CA LEU A 54 22.23 7.75 -5.79
C LEU A 54 22.15 8.98 -6.67
N ALA A 55 22.23 8.81 -7.98
CA ALA A 55 21.84 9.87 -8.89
C ALA A 55 20.32 10.06 -8.82
N TYR A 56 19.85 11.31 -8.89
CA TYR A 56 18.43 11.62 -8.94
C TYR A 56 18.11 12.63 -10.03
N LYS A 57 16.87 12.56 -10.52
CA LYS A 57 16.33 13.49 -11.50
C LYS A 57 14.86 13.77 -11.25
N THR A 58 14.48 15.03 -11.32
CA THR A 58 13.10 15.53 -11.44
C THR A 58 12.96 16.27 -12.79
N PRO A 59 11.77 16.77 -13.16
CA PRO A 59 11.64 17.66 -14.33
C PRO A 59 12.56 18.89 -14.29
N THR A 60 12.85 19.44 -13.11
CA THR A 60 13.66 20.66 -12.97
C THR A 60 14.99 20.49 -12.23
N GLN A 61 15.15 19.44 -11.43
CA GLN A 61 16.33 19.20 -10.59
C GLN A 61 17.06 17.92 -11.01
N SER A 62 18.37 17.86 -10.75
CA SER A 62 19.14 16.63 -10.84
C SER A 62 20.40 16.73 -9.99
N GLY A 63 20.90 15.60 -9.52
CA GLY A 63 22.13 15.55 -8.75
C GLY A 63 22.44 14.17 -8.23
N VAL A 64 23.20 14.11 -7.13
CA VAL A 64 23.51 12.89 -6.39
C VAL A 64 23.12 13.10 -4.92
N THR A 65 22.52 12.10 -4.29
CA THR A 65 22.19 12.16 -2.86
C THR A 65 23.46 12.28 -2.02
N ASN A 66 23.45 13.19 -1.05
CA ASN A 66 24.61 13.45 -0.19
C ASN A 66 24.67 12.47 1.01
N GLU A 67 25.60 12.70 1.94
CA GLU A 67 25.77 11.90 3.17
C GLU A 67 24.54 11.87 4.09
N LYS A 68 23.58 12.77 3.88
CA LYS A 68 22.30 12.81 4.59
C LYS A 68 21.15 12.26 3.73
N GLY A 69 21.44 11.62 2.60
CA GLY A 69 20.43 11.14 1.66
C GLY A 69 19.66 12.27 0.95
N GLU A 70 20.14 13.51 1.02
CA GLU A 70 19.35 14.67 0.57
C GLU A 70 19.36 14.81 -0.96
N PHE A 71 18.18 15.12 -1.52
CA PHE A 71 17.98 15.50 -2.91
C PHE A 71 17.15 16.80 -3.02
N LYS A 72 17.20 17.48 -4.17
CA LYS A 72 16.45 18.71 -4.43
C LYS A 72 15.25 18.45 -5.33
N PHE A 73 14.13 19.10 -5.06
CA PHE A 73 12.90 18.96 -5.84
C PHE A 73 12.00 20.19 -5.74
N ILE A 74 11.05 20.32 -6.65
CA ILE A 74 9.91 21.25 -6.53
C ILE A 74 8.64 20.44 -6.21
N ALA A 75 7.76 20.98 -5.36
CA ALA A 75 6.55 20.27 -4.94
C ALA A 75 5.67 19.89 -6.15
N GLY A 76 5.18 18.64 -6.15
CA GLY A 76 4.37 18.09 -7.24
C GLY A 76 5.18 17.42 -8.36
N GLU A 77 6.51 17.50 -8.34
CA GLU A 77 7.35 16.76 -9.27
C GLU A 77 7.46 15.27 -8.90
N THR A 78 7.73 14.44 -9.91
CA THR A 78 8.21 13.06 -9.72
C THR A 78 9.74 13.07 -9.63
N VAL A 79 10.29 12.30 -8.71
CA VAL A 79 11.73 12.05 -8.60
C VAL A 79 12.03 10.61 -9.03
N THR A 80 13.07 10.43 -9.84
CA THR A 80 13.61 9.14 -10.25
C THR A 80 14.99 8.95 -9.62
N PHE A 81 15.25 7.79 -9.02
CA PHE A 81 16.54 7.44 -8.42
C PHE A 81 17.28 6.41 -9.28
N ILE A 82 18.61 6.55 -9.34
CA ILE A 82 19.48 5.80 -10.24
C ILE A 82 20.74 5.36 -9.49
N ILE A 83 21.11 4.08 -9.61
CA ILE A 83 22.39 3.53 -9.14
C ILE A 83 23.24 3.09 -10.33
N ASP A 84 24.42 3.71 -10.50
CA ASP A 84 25.37 3.41 -11.59
C ASP A 84 24.73 3.27 -13.01
N GLY A 85 23.67 4.02 -13.29
CA GLY A 85 22.95 4.00 -14.57
C GLY A 85 21.76 3.05 -14.66
N VAL A 86 21.39 2.36 -13.57
CA VAL A 86 20.15 1.59 -13.44
C VAL A 86 19.12 2.45 -12.72
N GLU A 87 17.98 2.75 -13.36
CA GLU A 87 16.83 3.36 -12.69
C GLU A 87 16.24 2.36 -11.71
N ILE A 88 16.29 2.68 -10.41
CA ILE A 88 15.80 1.81 -9.33
C ILE A 88 14.35 2.08 -8.93
N GLY A 89 13.78 3.16 -9.46
CA GLY A 89 12.37 3.48 -9.30
C GLY A 89 12.12 4.98 -9.27
N SER A 90 10.84 5.33 -9.27
CA SER A 90 10.37 6.72 -9.26
C SER A 90 9.16 6.86 -8.35
N THR A 91 9.01 8.02 -7.73
CA THR A 91 7.86 8.35 -6.88
C THR A 91 7.61 9.85 -6.82
N GLN A 92 6.52 10.28 -6.21
CA GLN A 92 6.28 11.70 -5.97
C GLN A 92 7.36 12.27 -5.05
N ALA A 93 7.96 13.39 -5.45
CA ALA A 93 8.99 14.04 -4.67
C ALA A 93 8.38 14.69 -3.42
N GLN A 94 8.91 14.32 -2.26
CA GLN A 94 8.48 14.76 -0.95
C GLN A 94 9.67 14.96 -0.02
N THR A 95 9.44 15.58 1.15
CA THR A 95 10.51 15.81 2.14
C THR A 95 11.13 14.52 2.66
N ARG A 96 10.40 13.39 2.57
CA ARG A 96 10.83 12.09 3.06
C ARG A 96 10.35 10.99 2.12
N VAL A 97 11.25 10.40 1.34
CA VAL A 97 10.96 9.32 0.40
C VAL A 97 11.55 8.03 0.96
N LEU A 98 10.70 7.08 1.35
CA LEU A 98 11.16 5.74 1.73
C LEU A 98 11.48 4.92 0.47
N VAL A 99 12.41 3.98 0.58
CA VAL A 99 12.73 3.03 -0.49
C VAL A 99 11.50 2.25 -1.00
N THR A 100 10.56 1.95 -0.11
CA THR A 100 9.29 1.26 -0.44
C THR A 100 8.40 2.05 -1.39
N ALA A 101 8.53 3.37 -1.41
CA ALA A 101 7.74 4.25 -2.27
C ALA A 101 8.17 4.20 -3.74
N ILE A 102 9.38 3.73 -4.04
CA ILE A 102 9.89 3.60 -5.42
C ILE A 102 9.81 2.17 -5.96
N SER A 103 9.60 1.19 -5.08
CA SER A 103 9.57 -0.24 -5.40
C SER A 103 8.16 -0.84 -5.35
N GLN A 104 7.12 0.00 -5.29
CA GLN A 104 5.71 -0.42 -5.16
C GLN A 104 5.52 -1.39 -3.98
N GLY A 105 6.16 -1.09 -2.84
CA GLY A 105 6.09 -1.89 -1.63
C GLY A 105 6.90 -3.19 -1.64
N ASN A 106 7.60 -3.53 -2.72
CA ASN A 106 8.50 -4.68 -2.73
C ASN A 106 9.86 -4.32 -2.11
N ILE A 107 10.36 -5.15 -1.20
CA ILE A 107 11.61 -4.88 -0.48
C ILE A 107 12.89 -5.06 -1.32
N HIS A 108 12.82 -5.59 -2.54
CA HIS A 108 13.98 -5.88 -3.39
C HIS A 108 14.95 -4.70 -3.63
N ILE A 109 14.45 -3.45 -3.69
CA ILE A 109 15.36 -2.29 -3.80
C ILE A 109 16.12 -2.04 -2.50
N ALA A 110 15.49 -2.25 -1.34
CA ALA A 110 16.18 -2.17 -0.05
C ALA A 110 17.25 -3.26 0.07
N GLN A 111 16.91 -4.50 -0.32
CA GLN A 111 17.90 -5.59 -0.41
C GLN A 111 19.06 -5.23 -1.34
N LEU A 112 18.79 -4.63 -2.51
CA LEU A 112 19.83 -4.17 -3.44
C LEU A 112 20.75 -3.14 -2.78
N LEU A 113 20.18 -2.10 -2.17
CA LEU A 113 20.95 -1.00 -1.59
C LEU A 113 21.78 -1.45 -0.40
N GLN A 114 21.20 -2.20 0.54
CA GLN A 114 21.90 -2.71 1.72
C GLN A 114 22.96 -3.77 1.35
N THR A 115 22.71 -4.59 0.32
CA THR A 115 23.72 -5.55 -0.18
C THR A 115 24.91 -4.83 -0.81
N LEU A 116 24.65 -3.73 -1.51
CA LEU A 116 25.68 -2.91 -2.17
C LEU A 116 26.29 -1.84 -1.26
N ASP A 117 25.96 -1.85 0.03
CA ASP A 117 26.51 -0.90 0.97
C ASP A 117 28.02 -1.08 1.15
N THR A 118 28.73 0.05 1.19
CA THR A 118 30.18 0.14 1.34
C THR A 118 30.61 0.79 2.65
N ASP A 119 29.65 1.24 3.48
CA ASP A 119 29.90 1.85 4.79
C ASP A 119 29.47 0.92 5.93
N VAL A 120 30.34 0.74 6.92
CA VAL A 120 30.06 -0.11 8.10
C VAL A 120 29.15 0.59 9.11
N ASN A 121 28.83 1.86 8.89
CA ASN A 121 27.92 2.63 9.73
C ASN A 121 26.46 2.21 9.44
N PRO A 122 25.73 1.63 10.41
CA PRO A 122 24.33 1.22 10.19
C PRO A 122 23.37 2.39 9.92
N ASP A 123 23.79 3.64 10.20
CA ASP A 123 22.95 4.82 9.99
C ASP A 123 23.15 5.46 8.59
N LEU A 124 23.91 4.84 7.68
CA LEU A 124 24.20 5.37 6.35
C LEU A 124 24.44 4.22 5.37
N ILE A 125 23.70 4.21 4.25
CA ILE A 125 24.07 3.37 3.10
C ILE A 125 24.91 4.20 2.14
N ASP A 126 26.16 3.78 1.87
CA ASP A 126 27.02 4.42 0.88
C ASP A 126 27.17 3.55 -0.38
N VAL A 127 26.48 3.95 -1.46
CA VAL A 127 26.60 3.34 -2.80
C VAL A 127 27.41 4.21 -3.78
N SER A 128 28.07 5.27 -3.31
CA SER A 128 28.69 6.29 -4.17
C SER A 128 29.84 5.79 -5.05
N LYS A 129 30.46 4.68 -4.67
CA LYS A 129 31.57 4.05 -5.41
C LYS A 129 31.15 2.89 -6.29
N ILE A 130 29.90 2.46 -6.20
CA ILE A 130 29.43 1.25 -6.87
C ILE A 130 29.59 1.36 -8.39
N LYS A 131 30.16 0.31 -8.97
CA LYS A 131 30.36 0.11 -10.41
C LYS A 131 29.80 -1.25 -10.79
N LEU A 132 28.69 -1.23 -11.52
CA LEU A 132 28.02 -2.42 -12.03
C LEU A 132 28.49 -2.68 -13.46
N ASP A 133 28.66 -3.95 -13.83
CA ASP A 133 28.89 -4.31 -15.22
C ASP A 133 27.59 -4.29 -16.04
N THR A 134 27.71 -4.33 -17.37
CA THR A 134 26.56 -4.28 -18.27
C THR A 134 25.57 -5.42 -18.06
N SER A 135 26.05 -6.62 -17.70
CA SER A 135 25.17 -7.79 -17.50
C SER A 135 24.30 -7.60 -16.26
N VAL A 136 24.91 -7.17 -15.15
CA VAL A 136 24.21 -6.88 -13.89
C VAL A 136 23.20 -5.75 -14.09
N LYS A 137 23.57 -4.68 -14.82
CA LYS A 137 22.63 -3.59 -15.12
C LYS A 137 21.39 -4.07 -15.87
N ASN A 138 21.58 -4.89 -16.89
CA ASN A 138 20.47 -5.43 -17.68
C ASN A 138 19.58 -6.34 -16.82
N ASP A 139 20.18 -7.18 -15.99
CA ASP A 139 19.44 -8.12 -15.14
C ASP A 139 18.67 -7.39 -14.02
N LEU A 140 19.26 -6.38 -13.38
CA LEU A 140 18.56 -5.53 -12.42
C LEU A 140 17.42 -4.76 -13.08
N THR A 141 17.66 -4.18 -14.27
CA THR A 141 16.60 -3.48 -15.03
C THR A 141 15.42 -4.41 -15.32
N ALA A 142 15.69 -5.66 -15.70
CA ALA A 142 14.65 -6.66 -15.94
C ALA A 142 13.91 -7.06 -14.66
N LEU A 143 14.61 -7.22 -13.54
CA LEU A 143 14.00 -7.52 -12.24
C LEU A 143 13.05 -6.38 -11.79
N ILE A 144 13.52 -5.13 -11.89
CA ILE A 144 12.77 -3.93 -11.51
C ILE A 144 11.54 -3.76 -12.40
N ALA A 145 11.67 -3.99 -13.71
CA ALA A 145 10.54 -3.95 -14.65
C ALA A 145 9.47 -5.02 -14.35
N ASN A 146 9.82 -6.09 -13.65
CA ASN A 146 8.89 -7.12 -13.18
C ASN A 146 8.43 -6.89 -11.72
N GLY A 147 8.60 -5.68 -11.16
CA GLY A 147 8.18 -5.37 -9.80
C GLY A 147 8.94 -6.15 -8.72
N GLY A 148 10.15 -6.62 -9.03
CA GLY A 148 10.95 -7.44 -8.13
C GLY A 148 10.59 -8.93 -8.13
N GLU A 149 9.65 -9.37 -8.98
CA GLU A 149 9.30 -10.79 -9.08
C GLU A 149 10.40 -11.61 -9.77
N CYS A 150 10.72 -12.76 -9.18
CA CYS A 150 11.58 -13.76 -9.79
C CYS A 150 10.99 -14.28 -11.10
N ARG A 151 11.69 -14.10 -12.23
CA ARG A 151 11.35 -14.75 -13.51
C ARG A 151 12.49 -15.59 -14.03
N ASN A 152 12.20 -16.81 -14.49
CA ASN A 152 13.20 -17.75 -15.01
C ASN A 152 14.41 -17.94 -14.07
N ILE A 153 14.16 -17.96 -12.75
CA ILE A 153 15.19 -18.07 -11.68
C ILE A 153 16.06 -16.81 -11.52
N LYS A 154 15.86 -15.74 -12.31
CA LYS A 154 16.55 -14.45 -12.11
C LYS A 154 15.91 -13.65 -10.97
N CYS A 155 16.20 -14.08 -9.75
CA CYS A 155 15.93 -13.35 -8.51
C CYS A 155 17.13 -12.47 -8.13
N ILE A 156 16.94 -11.55 -7.19
CA ILE A 156 18.02 -10.68 -6.69
C ILE A 156 19.23 -11.48 -6.17
N GLU A 157 19.01 -12.63 -5.51
CA GLU A 157 20.04 -13.54 -4.99
C GLU A 157 20.89 -14.16 -6.08
N THR A 158 20.27 -14.43 -7.23
CA THR A 158 20.98 -15.00 -8.38
C THR A 158 21.74 -13.95 -9.17
N ILE A 159 21.22 -12.72 -9.24
CA ILE A 159 21.88 -11.58 -9.89
C ILE A 159 23.09 -11.16 -9.05
N LEU A 160 22.90 -10.95 -7.75
CA LEU A 160 23.91 -10.52 -6.78
C LEU A 160 24.53 -11.71 -6.03
N ASN A 161 24.82 -12.80 -6.75
CA ASN A 161 25.52 -13.95 -6.18
C ASN A 161 26.97 -13.60 -5.79
N ALA A 162 27.62 -14.47 -5.01
CA ALA A 162 28.98 -14.21 -4.50
C ALA A 162 30.04 -13.87 -5.58
N PRO A 163 30.10 -14.57 -6.75
CA PRO A 163 30.93 -14.14 -7.87
C PRO A 163 30.62 -12.72 -8.37
N THR A 164 29.35 -12.36 -8.54
CA THR A 164 28.94 -11.02 -8.95
C THR A 164 29.38 -9.97 -7.92
N LEU A 165 29.16 -10.20 -6.63
CA LEU A 165 29.58 -9.28 -5.56
C LEU A 165 31.10 -9.10 -5.53
N THR A 166 31.88 -10.15 -5.80
CA THR A 166 33.34 -10.07 -5.92
C THR A 166 33.76 -9.18 -7.11
N THR A 167 33.09 -9.31 -8.25
CA THR A 167 33.31 -8.47 -9.43
C THR A 167 32.97 -7.02 -9.14
N ILE A 168 31.84 -6.75 -8.47
CA ILE A 168 31.43 -5.39 -8.08
C ILE A 168 32.48 -4.76 -7.15
N GLN A 169 32.95 -5.47 -6.12
CA GLN A 169 34.01 -4.98 -5.23
C GLN A 169 35.29 -4.61 -6.00
N THR A 170 35.70 -5.47 -6.94
CA THR A 170 36.89 -5.26 -7.78
C THR A 170 36.74 -4.01 -8.67
N ASN A 171 35.61 -3.89 -9.36
CA ASN A 171 35.34 -2.75 -10.25
C ASN A 171 35.18 -1.44 -9.49
N SER A 172 34.58 -1.50 -8.30
CA SER A 172 34.30 -0.35 -7.43
C SER A 172 35.49 0.07 -6.57
N GLN A 173 36.52 -0.78 -6.47
CA GLN A 173 37.71 -0.58 -5.62
C GLN A 173 37.33 -0.29 -4.15
N VAL A 174 36.31 -0.97 -3.66
CA VAL A 174 35.79 -0.84 -2.28
C VAL A 174 35.20 -2.18 -1.84
N ALA A 175 35.30 -2.46 -0.54
CA ALA A 175 34.66 -3.65 0.04
C ALA A 175 33.18 -3.38 0.28
N LEU A 176 32.36 -4.40 0.06
CA LEU A 176 30.96 -4.40 0.49
C LEU A 176 30.88 -4.85 1.95
N VAL A 177 29.94 -4.27 2.69
CA VAL A 177 29.59 -4.71 4.05
C VAL A 177 29.07 -6.14 4.02
N HIS A 178 28.21 -6.43 3.05
CA HIS A 178 27.57 -7.73 2.87
C HIS A 178 28.24 -8.53 1.74
N GLN A 179 28.54 -9.80 2.01
CA GLN A 179 29.14 -10.73 1.02
C GLN A 179 28.11 -11.70 0.41
N SER A 180 26.84 -11.51 0.77
CA SER A 180 25.66 -12.18 0.24
C SER A 180 24.51 -11.18 0.23
N VAL A 181 23.45 -11.48 -0.52
CA VAL A 181 22.24 -10.65 -0.51
C VAL A 181 21.64 -10.58 0.89
N VAL A 182 21.26 -9.37 1.31
CA VAL A 182 20.52 -9.12 2.55
C VAL A 182 19.13 -9.74 2.43
N SER A 183 18.69 -10.50 3.44
CA SER A 183 17.36 -11.13 3.41
C SER A 183 16.25 -10.08 3.41
N GLU A 184 15.07 -10.47 2.91
CA GLU A 184 13.89 -9.60 2.91
C GLU A 184 13.53 -9.10 4.32
N ASP A 185 13.62 -9.98 5.33
CA ASP A 185 13.32 -9.64 6.73
C ASP A 185 14.33 -8.64 7.29
N ALA A 186 15.63 -8.87 7.05
CA ALA A 186 16.69 -7.97 7.49
C ALA A 186 16.55 -6.60 6.81
N ALA A 187 16.26 -6.59 5.51
CA ALA A 187 16.06 -5.36 4.75
C ALA A 187 14.83 -4.58 5.24
N SER A 188 13.71 -5.26 5.47
CA SER A 188 12.48 -4.66 5.99
C SER A 188 12.67 -4.07 7.38
N HIS A 189 13.37 -4.80 8.25
CA HIS A 189 13.68 -4.34 9.60
C HIS A 189 14.61 -3.12 9.58
N HIS A 190 15.63 -3.11 8.72
CA HIS A 190 16.52 -1.97 8.55
C HIS A 190 15.78 -0.70 8.07
N VAL A 191 14.89 -0.85 7.07
CA VAL A 191 14.03 0.26 6.60
C VAL A 191 13.21 0.81 7.76
N TYR A 192 12.59 -0.06 8.56
CA TYR A 192 11.77 0.36 9.70
C TYR A 192 12.57 1.12 10.76
N GLN A 193 13.71 0.56 11.19
CA GLN A 193 14.58 1.19 12.18
C GLN A 193 15.07 2.58 11.73
N SER A 194 15.32 2.73 10.43
CA SER A 194 15.81 3.97 9.83
C SER A 194 14.72 5.01 9.60
N ALA A 195 13.54 4.58 9.16
CA ALA A 195 12.42 5.47 8.88
C ALA A 195 11.79 6.02 10.16
N GLY A 196 11.74 5.18 11.20
CA GLY A 196 10.99 5.43 12.42
C GLY A 196 9.48 5.43 12.20
N SER A 197 8.73 5.41 13.31
CA SER A 197 7.28 5.51 13.28
C SER A 197 6.84 6.98 13.28
N ILE A 198 5.87 7.32 12.42
CA ILE A 198 5.16 8.60 12.48
C ILE A 198 3.79 8.43 13.15
N PRO A 199 3.26 9.43 13.87
CA PRO A 199 1.99 9.27 14.58
C PRO A 199 0.80 9.03 13.62
N TRP A 200 0.02 7.99 13.89
CA TRP A 200 -1.25 7.76 13.21
C TRP A 200 -2.27 8.85 13.54
N GLN A 201 -3.07 9.21 12.55
CA GLN A 201 -4.27 10.01 12.72
C GLN A 201 -5.50 9.14 12.51
N SER A 202 -6.61 9.46 13.19
CA SER A 202 -7.85 8.70 13.03
C SER A 202 -8.34 8.72 11.58
N SER A 203 -8.12 9.82 10.85
CA SER A 203 -8.43 9.97 9.42
C SER A 203 -7.68 9.02 8.50
N ASP A 204 -6.57 8.43 8.96
CA ASP A 204 -5.73 7.54 8.15
C ASP A 204 -6.37 6.16 8.00
N VAL A 205 -7.18 5.73 8.98
CA VAL A 205 -7.70 4.36 9.06
C VAL A 205 -9.20 4.28 9.37
N SER A 206 -9.76 5.20 10.15
CA SER A 206 -11.16 5.12 10.56
C SER A 206 -12.09 5.35 9.37
N GLY A 207 -12.97 4.37 9.10
CA GLY A 207 -13.90 4.42 7.98
C GLY A 207 -13.23 4.23 6.61
N LYS A 208 -12.03 3.63 6.57
CA LYS A 208 -11.26 3.41 5.35
C LYS A 208 -11.33 1.96 4.90
N VAL A 209 -11.18 1.80 3.59
CA VAL A 209 -11.06 0.52 2.90
C VAL A 209 -9.75 0.55 2.14
N PHE A 210 -9.03 -0.55 2.19
CA PHE A 210 -7.78 -0.75 1.48
C PHE A 210 -7.85 -2.02 0.66
N THR A 211 -7.18 -2.00 -0.48
CA THR A 211 -7.12 -3.11 -1.43
C THR A 211 -5.66 -3.42 -1.72
N THR A 212 -5.28 -4.68 -1.72
CA THR A 212 -3.92 -5.11 -2.11
C THR A 212 -4.03 -6.14 -3.22
N VAL A 213 -3.28 -5.97 -4.31
CA VAL A 213 -3.21 -6.95 -5.39
C VAL A 213 -1.77 -7.11 -5.88
N LYS A 214 -1.16 -8.27 -5.66
CA LYS A 214 0.27 -8.52 -5.96
C LYS A 214 0.54 -10.00 -6.25
N GLY A 215 1.09 -10.34 -7.42
CA GLY A 215 1.64 -11.68 -7.69
C GLY A 215 0.68 -12.88 -7.54
N GLY A 216 -0.64 -12.65 -7.49
CA GLY A 216 -1.66 -13.66 -7.20
C GLY A 216 -2.37 -13.46 -5.85
N TYR A 217 -1.77 -12.69 -4.94
CA TYR A 217 -2.37 -12.29 -3.67
C TYR A 217 -3.36 -11.15 -3.85
N THR A 218 -4.52 -11.29 -3.22
CA THR A 218 -5.59 -10.29 -3.16
C THR A 218 -6.02 -10.08 -1.71
N GLU A 219 -6.20 -8.82 -1.30
CA GLU A 219 -6.68 -8.46 0.03
C GLU A 219 -7.69 -7.31 -0.05
N LEU A 220 -8.74 -7.40 0.78
CA LEU A 220 -9.67 -6.33 1.10
C LEU A 220 -9.68 -6.10 2.61
N ALA A 221 -9.07 -4.99 3.05
CA ALA A 221 -9.07 -4.58 4.45
C ALA A 221 -10.12 -3.47 4.68
N VAL A 222 -11.01 -3.68 5.64
CA VAL A 222 -12.14 -2.81 5.96
C VAL A 222 -12.02 -2.37 7.42
N VAL A 223 -11.71 -1.09 7.65
CA VAL A 223 -11.53 -0.52 9.00
C VAL A 223 -12.68 0.44 9.30
N LYS A 224 -13.62 0.00 10.15
CA LYS A 224 -14.90 0.69 10.37
C LYS A 224 -14.79 1.77 11.44
N THR A 225 -15.66 2.78 11.34
CA THR A 225 -15.75 3.87 12.33
C THR A 225 -16.22 3.43 13.72
N ASP A 226 -16.81 2.23 13.83
CA ASP A 226 -17.29 1.67 15.10
C ASP A 226 -16.20 0.99 15.95
N GLY A 227 -14.94 1.02 15.49
CA GLY A 227 -13.80 0.41 16.18
C GLY A 227 -13.56 -1.05 15.80
N THR A 228 -14.28 -1.58 14.80
CA THR A 228 -14.04 -2.94 14.28
C THR A 228 -13.30 -2.91 12.95
N PHE A 229 -12.63 -4.01 12.61
CA PHE A 229 -12.05 -4.22 11.29
C PHE A 229 -12.32 -5.64 10.80
N SER A 230 -12.23 -5.81 9.48
CA SER A 230 -12.27 -7.11 8.81
C SER A 230 -11.25 -7.10 7.67
N ILE A 231 -10.53 -8.19 7.49
CA ILE A 231 -9.57 -8.40 6.40
C ILE A 231 -9.99 -9.68 5.70
N TYR A 232 -10.16 -9.62 4.39
CA TYR A 232 -10.45 -10.77 3.55
C TYR A 232 -9.31 -10.91 2.56
N SER A 233 -8.75 -12.11 2.39
CA SER A 233 -7.63 -12.31 1.48
C SER A 233 -7.62 -13.70 0.85
N GLU A 234 -6.96 -13.81 -0.29
CA GLU A 234 -6.71 -15.08 -0.96
C GLU A 234 -5.40 -15.00 -1.74
N ASP A 235 -4.62 -16.08 -1.75
CA ASP A 235 -3.31 -16.13 -2.42
C ASP A 235 -3.31 -17.14 -3.57
N ARG A 236 -3.72 -16.72 -4.76
CA ARG A 236 -3.74 -17.59 -5.95
C ARG A 236 -2.38 -17.69 -6.66
N SER A 237 -1.29 -17.33 -6.00
CA SER A 237 0.03 -17.54 -6.57
C SER A 237 0.24 -19.04 -6.84
N VAL A 238 0.51 -19.39 -8.10
CA VAL A 238 0.62 -20.79 -8.56
C VAL A 238 1.53 -21.62 -7.64
N PRO A 239 1.21 -22.90 -7.35
CA PRO A 239 2.13 -23.76 -6.63
C PRO A 239 3.44 -23.82 -7.42
N TYR A 240 4.56 -23.55 -6.74
CA TYR A 240 5.92 -23.61 -7.27
C TYR A 240 6.20 -24.92 -8.02
N ASN A 241 5.83 -25.01 -9.29
CA ASN A 241 6.18 -26.15 -10.13
C ASN A 241 7.55 -25.89 -10.77
N ASN A 242 8.50 -26.74 -10.39
CA ASN A 242 9.85 -26.92 -10.95
C ASN A 242 10.99 -25.97 -10.51
N VAL A 243 11.10 -25.69 -9.21
CA VAL A 243 12.45 -25.49 -8.64
C VAL A 243 12.93 -26.85 -8.13
N ILE A 244 13.89 -27.47 -8.81
CA ILE A 244 14.70 -28.54 -8.22
C ILE A 244 15.53 -27.87 -7.13
N ILE A 245 15.01 -27.83 -5.90
CA ILE A 245 15.75 -27.34 -4.75
C ILE A 245 16.77 -28.42 -4.37
N ALA A 246 18.06 -28.09 -4.50
CA ALA A 246 19.13 -28.92 -3.96
C ALA A 246 18.92 -29.10 -2.44
N PRO A 247 19.22 -30.26 -1.84
CA PRO A 247 18.96 -30.51 -0.42
C PRO A 247 19.71 -29.48 0.43
N GLY A 248 18.99 -28.62 1.18
CA GLY A 248 19.57 -27.70 2.14
C GLY A 248 19.24 -26.20 1.97
N VAL A 249 18.36 -25.82 1.05
CA VAL A 249 17.89 -24.42 0.92
C VAL A 249 16.40 -24.37 1.29
N THR A 250 16.08 -23.77 2.43
CA THR A 250 14.72 -23.36 2.79
C THR A 250 14.37 -22.11 2.00
N ALA A 251 13.28 -22.14 1.22
CA ALA A 251 12.76 -20.97 0.53
C ALA A 251 12.18 -19.96 1.54
N PRO A 252 12.36 -18.64 1.35
CA PRO A 252 11.74 -17.62 2.19
C PRO A 252 10.21 -17.61 1.94
N ILE A 253 9.45 -17.51 3.02
CA ILE A 253 7.99 -17.38 3.01
C ILE A 253 7.69 -15.93 2.59
N ILE A 254 6.89 -15.78 1.53
CA ILE A 254 6.43 -14.50 1.00
C ILE A 254 5.61 -13.78 2.08
N SER A 255 5.70 -12.45 2.08
CA SER A 255 4.92 -11.46 2.83
C SER A 255 3.42 -11.80 3.09
N SER A 256 3.13 -12.69 4.03
CA SER A 256 1.84 -12.74 4.73
C SER A 256 1.81 -11.64 5.78
N PRO A 257 0.83 -10.72 5.79
CA PRO A 257 0.50 -10.08 7.05
C PRO A 257 -0.22 -11.13 7.90
N ILE A 258 0.45 -11.59 8.97
CA ILE A 258 -0.08 -12.41 10.09
C ILE A 258 0.10 -13.94 9.92
N PRO A 259 0.60 -14.66 10.96
CA PRO A 259 0.78 -16.11 10.89
C PRO A 259 -0.56 -16.85 10.89
N SER A 260 -0.73 -17.74 9.91
CA SER A 260 -1.74 -18.80 9.97
C SER A 260 -1.38 -19.82 11.05
N THR A 261 -2.06 -19.76 12.20
CA THR A 261 -2.00 -20.85 13.18
C THR A 261 -2.97 -21.95 12.78
N THR A 262 -2.58 -22.83 11.86
CA THR A 262 -3.29 -24.10 11.64
C THR A 262 -2.37 -25.27 11.93
N THR A 263 -2.33 -25.68 13.20
CA THR A 263 -1.92 -27.03 13.57
C THR A 263 -3.02 -28.01 13.16
N GLY A 264 -2.83 -28.75 12.07
CA GLY A 264 -3.79 -29.76 11.63
C GLY A 264 -3.33 -30.54 10.41
N ASN A 265 -2.44 -31.52 10.62
CA ASN A 265 -2.05 -32.49 9.61
C ASN A 265 -3.25 -33.37 9.21
N THR A 266 -3.75 -33.22 7.97
CA THR A 266 -4.23 -34.34 7.15
C THR A 266 -4.02 -34.06 5.67
N SER A 267 -3.08 -34.78 5.08
CA SER A 267 -2.98 -35.14 3.65
C SER A 267 -4.22 -34.83 2.81
N SER A 268 -4.15 -33.81 1.95
CA SER A 268 -4.90 -33.77 0.70
C SER A 268 -4.05 -33.11 -0.40
N THR A 269 -4.07 -33.76 -1.55
CA THR A 269 -3.42 -33.39 -2.80
C THR A 269 -4.19 -32.25 -3.46
N PHE A 270 -3.44 -31.29 -4.05
CA PHE A 270 -3.90 -30.04 -4.68
C PHE A 270 -4.29 -28.95 -3.66
N SER A 271 -3.35 -28.04 -3.36
CA SER A 271 -3.63 -26.84 -2.56
C SER A 271 -3.99 -25.69 -3.51
N ASP A 272 -5.25 -25.59 -3.89
CA ASP A 272 -5.81 -24.25 -4.10
C ASP A 272 -5.81 -23.57 -2.72
N SER A 273 -5.36 -22.33 -2.66
CA SER A 273 -5.41 -21.53 -1.44
C SER A 273 -6.88 -21.23 -1.10
N GLU A 274 -7.31 -21.57 0.10
CA GLU A 274 -8.66 -21.22 0.57
C GLU A 274 -8.68 -19.74 0.95
N PRO A 275 -9.77 -19.00 0.69
CA PRO A 275 -9.90 -17.62 1.13
C PRO A 275 -9.91 -17.52 2.66
N GLU A 276 -9.22 -16.52 3.16
CA GLU A 276 -9.04 -16.26 4.58
C GLU A 276 -9.82 -15.01 5.01
N SER A 277 -10.33 -15.04 6.24
CA SER A 277 -11.03 -13.92 6.86
C SER A 277 -10.55 -13.72 8.28
N MET A 278 -10.12 -12.50 8.57
CA MET A 278 -9.66 -12.08 9.88
C MET A 278 -10.48 -10.88 10.34
N GLY A 279 -10.68 -10.76 11.65
CA GLY A 279 -11.46 -9.66 12.20
C GLY A 279 -11.18 -9.40 13.66
N GLY A 280 -11.52 -8.19 14.08
CA GLY A 280 -11.18 -7.73 15.41
C GLY A 280 -11.57 -6.30 15.68
N THR A 281 -10.96 -5.75 16.72
CA THR A 281 -11.11 -4.36 17.12
C THR A 281 -9.83 -3.59 16.92
N TRP A 282 -9.93 -2.32 16.58
CA TRP A 282 -8.79 -1.42 16.49
C TRP A 282 -8.91 -0.27 17.50
N GLN A 283 -7.77 0.24 17.95
CA GLN A 283 -7.69 1.38 18.87
C GLN A 283 -6.56 2.31 18.44
N LEU A 284 -6.79 3.62 18.54
CA LEU A 284 -5.78 4.64 18.31
C LEU A 284 -5.59 5.46 19.58
N ASN A 285 -4.41 5.36 20.19
CA ASN A 285 -4.07 6.09 21.41
C ASN A 285 -2.74 6.83 21.20
N ASN A 286 -2.74 8.15 21.36
CA ASN A 286 -1.54 8.99 21.24
C ASN A 286 -0.71 8.78 19.95
N GLY A 287 -1.37 8.46 18.84
CA GLY A 287 -0.70 8.18 17.56
C GLY A 287 -0.20 6.75 17.38
N GLU A 288 -0.45 5.85 18.34
CA GLU A 288 -0.18 4.42 18.24
C GLU A 288 -1.47 3.66 17.87
N LEU A 289 -1.41 2.89 16.79
CA LEU A 289 -2.53 2.08 16.29
C LEU A 289 -2.34 0.63 16.71
N LEU A 290 -3.36 0.06 17.34
CA LEU A 290 -3.37 -1.31 17.84
C LEU A 290 -4.53 -2.09 17.21
N PHE A 291 -4.24 -3.25 16.62
CA PHE A 291 -5.23 -4.19 16.12
C PHE A 291 -5.28 -5.41 17.05
N THR A 292 -6.47 -5.79 17.50
CA THR A 292 -6.71 -6.97 18.36
C THR A 292 -7.59 -7.96 17.62
N PHE A 293 -7.04 -9.13 17.28
CA PHE A 293 -7.74 -10.16 16.52
C PHE A 293 -8.60 -11.06 17.42
N THR A 294 -9.70 -11.57 16.87
CA THR A 294 -10.72 -12.31 17.65
C THR A 294 -10.50 -13.84 17.68
N ALA A 295 -9.73 -14.42 16.75
CA ALA A 295 -9.55 -15.86 16.61
C ALA A 295 -8.11 -16.31 16.97
N GLY A 296 -7.98 -17.40 17.74
CA GLY A 296 -6.70 -18.04 18.11
C GLY A 296 -5.79 -17.16 18.98
N GLU A 297 -5.79 -17.36 20.30
CA GLU A 297 -4.94 -16.62 21.28
C GLU A 297 -4.74 -15.13 20.93
N SER A 298 -5.84 -14.35 20.92
CA SER A 298 -5.91 -12.88 20.69
C SER A 298 -4.56 -12.20 20.41
N SER A 299 -4.01 -12.41 19.22
CA SER A 299 -2.76 -11.77 18.82
C SER A 299 -3.05 -10.28 18.64
N GLN A 300 -2.30 -9.45 19.34
CA GLN A 300 -2.41 -8.01 19.27
C GLN A 300 -1.23 -7.47 18.49
N TYR A 301 -1.49 -6.63 17.50
CA TYR A 301 -0.47 -6.06 16.63
C TYR A 301 -0.42 -4.55 16.79
N LYS A 302 0.77 -4.04 17.11
CA LYS A 302 1.09 -2.62 16.96
C LYS A 302 1.42 -2.37 15.51
N LEU A 303 0.73 -1.41 14.92
CA LEU A 303 1.00 -0.95 13.58
C LEU A 303 1.83 0.33 13.68
N HIS A 304 3.05 0.31 13.20
CA HIS A 304 3.96 1.45 13.23
C HIS A 304 3.95 2.12 11.86
N LYS A 305 3.27 3.27 11.74
CA LYS A 305 3.14 3.98 10.47
C LYS A 305 4.51 4.40 9.98
N LEU A 306 4.87 3.98 8.78
CA LEU A 306 6.12 4.35 8.15
C LEU A 306 5.93 5.53 7.24
N SER A 307 5.00 5.47 6.30
CA SER A 307 4.73 6.53 5.33
C SER A 307 3.30 6.48 4.82
N GLN A 308 2.87 7.55 4.17
CA GLN A 308 1.59 7.60 3.47
C GLN A 308 1.66 8.63 2.34
N ASP A 309 1.18 8.26 1.18
CA ASP A 309 0.81 9.17 0.09
C ASP A 309 -0.64 8.89 -0.37
N ASP A 310 -1.04 9.42 -1.52
CA ASP A 310 -2.40 9.27 -2.07
C ASP A 310 -2.72 7.84 -2.55
N ASN A 311 -1.71 7.00 -2.74
CA ASN A 311 -1.83 5.65 -3.30
C ASN A 311 -1.42 4.56 -2.33
N THR A 312 -0.48 4.82 -1.42
CA THR A 312 0.06 3.81 -0.51
C THR A 312 0.12 4.32 0.93
N LEU A 313 -0.05 3.38 1.85
CA LEU A 313 0.17 3.55 3.27
C LEU A 313 1.05 2.40 3.74
N ASP A 314 2.26 2.73 4.17
CA ASP A 314 3.26 1.76 4.61
C ASP A 314 3.29 1.73 6.13
N PHE A 315 3.35 0.54 6.72
CA PHE A 315 3.53 0.37 8.16
C PHE A 315 4.23 -0.95 8.49
N MET A 316 4.88 -0.99 9.64
CA MET A 316 5.43 -2.22 10.21
C MET A 316 4.39 -2.80 11.19
N ALA A 317 4.02 -4.06 11.02
CA ALA A 317 3.14 -4.78 11.94
C ALA A 317 4.00 -5.63 12.89
N GLU A 318 3.92 -5.36 14.19
CA GLU A 318 4.67 -6.07 15.21
C GLU A 318 3.71 -6.67 16.25
N ASN A 319 3.88 -7.95 16.57
CA ASN A 319 3.10 -8.58 17.62
C ASN A 319 3.52 -8.03 19.00
N THR A 320 2.54 -7.67 19.82
CA THR A 320 2.77 -7.11 21.16
C THR A 320 3.37 -8.08 22.17
N ASP A 321 3.23 -9.38 21.97
CA ASP A 321 3.83 -10.40 22.84
C ASP A 321 5.29 -10.73 22.49
N GLY A 322 5.82 -10.09 21.42
CA GLY A 322 7.16 -10.33 20.89
C GLY A 322 7.32 -11.68 20.18
N SER A 323 6.22 -12.39 19.91
CA SER A 323 6.20 -13.60 19.11
C SER A 323 6.02 -13.27 17.63
N GLY A 324 6.86 -13.87 16.79
CA GLY A 324 6.87 -13.60 15.36
C GLY A 324 7.72 -12.39 14.98
N GLU A 325 8.07 -12.34 13.70
CA GLU A 325 8.86 -11.26 13.13
C GLU A 325 7.97 -10.10 12.73
N ALA A 326 8.48 -8.88 12.85
CA ALA A 326 7.76 -7.69 12.41
C ALA A 326 7.68 -7.71 10.87
N SER A 327 6.49 -7.47 10.31
CA SER A 327 6.26 -7.53 8.88
C SER A 327 5.96 -6.16 8.30
N LEU A 328 6.65 -5.81 7.21
CA LEU A 328 6.32 -4.63 6.43
C LEU A 328 5.01 -4.89 5.67
N VAL A 329 4.02 -4.03 5.90
CA VAL A 329 2.72 -4.10 5.24
C VAL A 329 2.48 -2.81 4.46
N GLN A 330 1.97 -2.96 3.25
CA GLN A 330 1.56 -1.86 2.41
C GLN A 330 0.07 -1.98 2.09
N TRP A 331 -0.68 -0.97 2.46
CA TRP A 331 -2.09 -0.85 2.12
C TRP A 331 -2.28 0.21 1.04
N HIS A 332 -3.16 -0.07 0.07
CA HIS A 332 -3.53 0.90 -0.95
C HIS A 332 -4.97 1.35 -0.70
N PRO A 333 -5.23 2.64 -0.41
CA PRO A 333 -6.58 3.12 -0.19
C PRO A 333 -7.47 2.86 -1.40
N ALA A 334 -8.66 2.29 -1.16
CA ALA A 334 -9.67 2.08 -2.19
C ALA A 334 -10.04 3.42 -2.84
N LYS A 335 -10.09 3.43 -4.17
CA LYS A 335 -10.42 4.61 -4.96
C LYS A 335 -11.87 5.06 -4.71
N PRO A 336 -12.18 6.36 -4.88
CA PRO A 336 -13.52 6.89 -4.61
C PRO A 336 -14.62 6.11 -5.32
N LEU A 337 -15.60 5.64 -4.55
CA LEU A 337 -16.71 4.84 -5.06
C LEU A 337 -17.96 5.13 -4.24
N THR A 338 -19.05 5.49 -4.93
CA THR A 338 -20.36 5.73 -4.32
C THR A 338 -21.43 5.07 -5.17
N LEU A 339 -22.55 4.72 -4.56
CA LEU A 339 -23.67 4.13 -5.31
C LEU A 339 -24.23 5.13 -6.34
N ALA A 340 -24.25 6.42 -5.99
CA ALA A 340 -24.67 7.49 -6.89
C ALA A 340 -23.78 7.62 -8.13
N ALA A 341 -22.46 7.41 -7.99
CA ALA A 341 -21.53 7.44 -9.12
C ALA A 341 -21.67 6.24 -10.06
N LEU A 342 -22.25 5.13 -9.58
CA LEU A 342 -22.49 3.92 -10.35
C LEU A 342 -23.84 3.94 -11.09
N GLU A 343 -24.79 4.78 -10.66
CA GLU A 343 -26.14 4.80 -11.20
C GLU A 343 -26.19 4.92 -12.73
N GLY A 344 -26.88 3.98 -13.37
CA GLY A 344 -27.05 3.91 -14.82
C GLY A 344 -25.82 3.42 -15.60
N LYS A 345 -24.74 3.02 -14.93
CA LYS A 345 -23.54 2.50 -15.59
C LYS A 345 -23.64 1.00 -15.85
N HIS A 346 -22.98 0.59 -16.93
CA HIS A 346 -22.81 -0.80 -17.33
C HIS A 346 -21.32 -1.10 -17.47
N PHE A 347 -20.91 -2.24 -16.94
CA PHE A 347 -19.54 -2.71 -16.99
C PHE A 347 -19.50 -4.11 -17.55
N ALA A 348 -18.56 -4.36 -18.47
CA ALA A 348 -18.24 -5.71 -18.91
C ALA A 348 -17.05 -6.23 -18.10
N ASP A 349 -17.18 -7.47 -17.64
CA ASP A 349 -16.13 -8.23 -17.00
C ASP A 349 -15.12 -8.75 -18.03
N ASP A 350 -13.88 -8.92 -17.62
CA ASP A 350 -12.87 -9.62 -18.43
C ASP A 350 -12.94 -11.12 -18.16
N THR A 351 -13.72 -11.84 -18.97
CA THR A 351 -13.89 -13.29 -18.85
C THR A 351 -12.88 -14.06 -19.72
N SER A 352 -11.75 -13.46 -20.14
CA SER A 352 -10.80 -14.10 -21.05
C SER A 352 -10.20 -15.38 -20.51
N ASP A 353 -10.08 -15.45 -19.19
CA ASP A 353 -9.44 -16.56 -18.47
C ASP A 353 -10.48 -17.58 -17.95
N GLU A 354 -11.77 -17.32 -18.19
CA GLU A 354 -12.86 -18.22 -17.81
C GLU A 354 -13.13 -19.24 -18.92
N THR A 355 -13.28 -20.51 -18.55
CA THR A 355 -13.59 -21.58 -19.51
C THR A 355 -15.09 -21.80 -19.72
N GLU A 356 -15.91 -21.34 -18.78
CA GLU A 356 -17.36 -21.56 -18.77
C GLU A 356 -18.14 -20.34 -19.25
N CYS A 357 -17.77 -19.13 -18.81
CA CYS A 357 -18.46 -17.89 -19.15
C CYS A 357 -17.79 -17.16 -20.31
N SER A 358 -18.60 -16.83 -21.31
CA SER A 358 -18.17 -16.14 -22.53
C SER A 358 -18.35 -14.62 -22.46
N ALA A 359 -19.19 -14.13 -21.55
CA ALA A 359 -19.41 -12.71 -21.29
C ALA A 359 -20.15 -12.54 -19.97
N ARG A 360 -19.80 -11.48 -19.21
CA ARG A 360 -20.54 -11.04 -18.03
C ARG A 360 -20.63 -9.52 -18.03
N THR A 361 -21.78 -8.96 -17.67
CA THR A 361 -21.97 -7.53 -17.48
C THR A 361 -22.68 -7.21 -16.17
N PHE A 362 -22.26 -6.12 -15.55
CA PHE A 362 -22.78 -5.60 -14.29
C PHE A 362 -23.44 -4.25 -14.55
N THR A 363 -24.68 -4.08 -14.10
CA THR A 363 -25.45 -2.83 -14.26
C THR A 363 -25.92 -2.34 -12.91
N PHE A 364 -25.63 -1.09 -12.59
CA PHE A 364 -26.14 -0.45 -11.38
C PHE A 364 -27.34 0.42 -11.72
N ALA A 365 -28.49 0.15 -11.10
CA ALA A 365 -29.71 0.91 -11.33
C ALA A 365 -30.63 0.88 -10.10
N HIS A 366 -31.02 2.05 -9.61
CA HIS A 366 -31.98 2.23 -8.51
C HIS A 366 -31.65 1.39 -7.27
N SER A 367 -30.39 1.41 -6.83
CA SER A 367 -29.88 0.58 -5.71
C SER A 367 -29.93 -0.93 -5.96
N ASN A 368 -29.92 -1.35 -7.23
CA ASN A 368 -29.70 -2.74 -7.60
C ASN A 368 -28.41 -2.89 -8.38
N LEU A 369 -27.74 -4.01 -8.15
CA LEU A 369 -26.73 -4.58 -9.04
C LEU A 369 -27.39 -5.68 -9.85
N ILE A 370 -27.47 -5.50 -11.16
CA ILE A 370 -28.00 -6.49 -12.10
C ILE A 370 -26.81 -7.13 -12.81
N ILE A 371 -26.66 -8.44 -12.62
CA ILE A 371 -25.62 -9.26 -13.25
C ILE A 371 -26.26 -10.01 -14.41
N ARG A 372 -25.68 -9.88 -15.60
CA ARG A 372 -26.07 -10.64 -16.79
C ARG A 372 -24.88 -11.40 -17.31
N GLU A 373 -25.01 -12.69 -17.50
CA GLU A 373 -23.92 -13.54 -17.94
C GLU A 373 -24.35 -14.52 -19.02
N ARG A 374 -23.37 -14.94 -19.82
CA ARG A 374 -23.53 -16.00 -20.81
C ARG A 374 -22.53 -17.11 -20.52
N CYS A 375 -22.95 -18.11 -19.76
CA CYS A 375 -22.13 -19.22 -19.31
C CYS A 375 -22.70 -20.54 -19.84
N GLY A 376 -21.84 -21.46 -20.29
CA GLY A 376 -22.27 -22.72 -20.90
C GLY A 376 -23.14 -22.56 -22.17
N GLY A 377 -23.17 -21.37 -22.77
CA GLY A 377 -24.03 -21.02 -23.89
C GLY A 377 -25.43 -20.50 -23.52
N GLU A 378 -25.81 -20.53 -22.24
CA GLU A 378 -27.08 -20.04 -21.72
C GLU A 378 -26.97 -18.60 -21.19
N PHE A 379 -28.07 -17.85 -21.25
CA PHE A 379 -28.15 -16.49 -20.71
C PHE A 379 -28.84 -16.51 -19.35
N SER A 380 -28.21 -15.88 -18.36
CA SER A 380 -28.73 -15.75 -16.99
C SER A 380 -28.74 -14.28 -16.55
N GLU A 381 -29.73 -13.91 -15.75
CA GLU A 381 -29.84 -12.58 -15.14
C GLU A 381 -30.16 -12.70 -13.64
N TYR A 382 -29.38 -11.99 -12.82
CA TYR A 382 -29.57 -11.91 -11.37
C TYR A 382 -29.68 -10.45 -10.95
N THR A 383 -30.50 -10.18 -9.93
CA THR A 383 -30.63 -8.85 -9.34
C THR A 383 -30.33 -8.93 -7.85
N LEU A 384 -29.35 -8.14 -7.41
CA LEU A 384 -28.92 -8.01 -6.03
C LEU A 384 -29.26 -6.60 -5.53
N SER A 385 -29.63 -6.47 -4.26
CA SER A 385 -29.80 -5.16 -3.64
C SER A 385 -28.44 -4.58 -3.28
N ALA A 386 -28.10 -3.42 -3.83
CA ALA A 386 -26.82 -2.74 -3.64
C ALA A 386 -26.97 -1.53 -2.70
N SER A 387 -26.00 -1.35 -1.81
CA SER A 387 -25.93 -0.22 -0.87
C SER A 387 -24.49 0.11 -0.53
N GLU A 388 -24.24 1.33 -0.04
CA GLU A 388 -22.94 1.65 0.55
C GLU A 388 -22.79 0.94 1.90
N THR A 389 -21.60 0.42 2.18
CA THR A 389 -21.35 -0.32 3.42
C THR A 389 -21.29 0.62 4.62
N PRO A 390 -22.11 0.41 5.67
CA PRO A 390 -22.11 1.27 6.84
C PRO A 390 -20.75 1.33 7.55
N GLY A 391 -20.37 2.54 7.98
CA GLY A 391 -19.16 2.75 8.78
C GLY A 391 -17.86 2.81 7.98
N VAL A 392 -17.89 2.73 6.65
CA VAL A 392 -16.74 2.94 5.75
C VAL A 392 -17.13 3.74 4.52
N SER A 393 -16.14 4.33 3.85
CA SER A 393 -16.29 4.93 2.52
C SER A 393 -15.70 4.01 1.44
N ASN A 394 -16.15 4.17 0.19
CA ASN A 394 -15.60 3.49 -0.99
C ASN A 394 -15.82 1.96 -1.03
N LEU A 395 -16.82 1.46 -0.31
CA LEU A 395 -17.22 0.04 -0.35
C LEU A 395 -18.71 -0.06 -0.64
N ILE A 396 -19.04 -0.82 -1.68
CA ILE A 396 -20.40 -1.19 -2.00
C ILE A 396 -20.63 -2.62 -1.53
N GLN A 397 -21.76 -2.87 -0.89
CA GLN A 397 -22.24 -4.21 -0.62
C GLN A 397 -23.45 -4.52 -1.51
N ALA A 398 -23.48 -5.71 -2.09
CA ALA A 398 -24.61 -6.24 -2.82
C ALA A 398 -25.05 -7.56 -2.19
N THR A 399 -26.34 -7.71 -1.88
CA THR A 399 -26.86 -8.90 -1.18
C THR A 399 -27.79 -9.71 -2.07
N PHE A 400 -27.62 -11.03 -2.06
CA PHE A 400 -28.56 -11.98 -2.64
C PHE A 400 -29.27 -12.74 -1.52
N GLY A 401 -30.56 -12.44 -1.33
CA GLY A 401 -31.30 -12.94 -0.17
C GLY A 401 -30.70 -12.44 1.14
N THR A 402 -30.67 -13.32 2.16
CA THR A 402 -30.13 -13.01 3.50
C THR A 402 -28.79 -13.67 3.79
N THR A 403 -28.28 -14.48 2.86
CA THR A 403 -27.14 -15.37 3.11
C THR A 403 -25.89 -14.95 2.36
N LYS A 404 -26.02 -14.43 1.12
CA LYS A 404 -24.86 -14.05 0.31
C LYS A 404 -24.67 -12.54 0.28
N THR A 405 -23.46 -12.10 0.57
CA THR A 405 -23.04 -10.70 0.50
C THR A 405 -21.79 -10.61 -0.37
N LEU A 406 -21.82 -9.71 -1.34
CA LEU A 406 -20.67 -9.35 -2.17
C LEU A 406 -20.21 -7.95 -1.75
N TYR A 407 -18.97 -7.83 -1.32
CA TYR A 407 -18.31 -6.55 -1.16
C TYR A 407 -17.53 -6.18 -2.42
N PHE A 408 -17.60 -4.93 -2.83
CA PHE A 408 -16.95 -4.39 -4.01
C PHE A 408 -16.22 -3.08 -3.68
N ALA A 409 -14.91 -3.08 -3.92
CA ALA A 409 -14.05 -1.91 -3.79
C ALA A 409 -13.24 -1.67 -5.07
N LEU A 410 -12.95 -0.40 -5.36
CA LEU A 410 -12.16 -0.01 -6.52
C LEU A 410 -10.67 0.03 -6.15
N ALA A 411 -9.86 -0.86 -6.70
CA ALA A 411 -8.41 -0.92 -6.43
C ALA A 411 -7.59 0.03 -7.32
N GLY A 412 -8.02 0.22 -8.57
CA GLY A 412 -7.32 1.11 -9.50
C GLY A 412 -8.15 1.45 -10.73
N GLY A 413 -7.71 2.45 -11.50
CA GLY A 413 -8.44 2.96 -12.67
C GLY A 413 -9.60 3.90 -12.32
N ASP A 414 -10.52 4.08 -13.27
CA ASP A 414 -11.66 5.01 -13.16
C ASP A 414 -12.93 4.38 -13.75
N ILE A 415 -14.06 4.53 -13.03
CA ILE A 415 -15.39 3.99 -13.40
C ILE A 415 -16.01 4.58 -14.68
N ASN A 416 -15.35 5.52 -15.34
CA ASN A 416 -15.72 6.06 -16.65
C ASN A 416 -14.89 5.45 -17.78
N SER A 417 -13.99 4.51 -17.48
CA SER A 417 -13.12 3.83 -18.44
C SER A 417 -12.94 2.35 -18.06
N THR A 418 -11.70 1.90 -17.94
CA THR A 418 -11.34 0.59 -17.41
C THR A 418 -10.84 0.74 -15.98
N PHE A 419 -11.23 -0.18 -15.12
CA PHE A 419 -10.80 -0.20 -13.73
C PHE A 419 -10.62 -1.62 -13.21
N LYS A 420 -9.88 -1.73 -12.10
CA LYS A 420 -9.66 -2.98 -11.39
C LYS A 420 -10.45 -2.95 -10.07
N GLY A 421 -11.32 -3.95 -9.89
CA GLY A 421 -12.09 -4.16 -8.67
C GLY A 421 -11.49 -5.27 -7.81
N VAL A 422 -11.69 -5.18 -6.50
CA VAL A 422 -11.53 -6.29 -5.55
C VAL A 422 -12.91 -6.65 -5.03
N PHE A 423 -13.20 -7.95 -5.03
CA PHE A 423 -14.47 -8.53 -4.66
C PHE A 423 -14.26 -9.53 -3.52
N ALA A 424 -15.07 -9.43 -2.48
CA ALA A 424 -15.11 -10.43 -1.42
C ALA A 424 -16.52 -10.96 -1.28
N GLN A 425 -16.71 -12.25 -1.55
CA GLN A 425 -17.98 -12.94 -1.45
C GLN A 425 -18.06 -13.65 -0.11
N LEU A 426 -19.12 -13.37 0.64
CA LEU A 426 -19.42 -14.03 1.90
C LEU A 426 -20.72 -14.82 1.77
N GLU A 427 -20.70 -16.05 2.28
CA GLU A 427 -21.89 -16.88 2.46
C GLU A 427 -22.12 -17.16 3.96
N ASN A 428 -23.28 -16.76 4.46
CA ASN A 428 -23.65 -16.81 5.88
C ASN A 428 -22.63 -16.09 6.80
N GLY A 429 -21.96 -15.06 6.28
CA GLY A 429 -20.94 -14.29 6.99
C GLY A 429 -19.55 -14.94 7.02
N VAL A 430 -19.38 -16.10 6.39
CA VAL A 430 -18.10 -16.76 6.18
C VAL A 430 -17.59 -16.37 4.79
N ILE A 431 -16.28 -16.12 4.65
CA ILE A 431 -15.70 -15.82 3.34
C ILE A 431 -15.77 -17.08 2.45
N ASP A 432 -16.21 -16.88 1.22
CA ASP A 432 -16.39 -17.90 0.19
C ASP A 432 -15.39 -17.70 -0.96
N ASP A 433 -15.07 -16.45 -1.29
CA ASP A 433 -14.12 -16.10 -2.37
C ASP A 433 -13.57 -14.68 -2.19
N VAL A 434 -12.31 -14.43 -2.54
CA VAL A 434 -11.71 -13.10 -2.66
C VAL A 434 -10.97 -12.99 -3.99
N GLU A 435 -11.53 -12.23 -4.92
CA GLU A 435 -11.02 -12.14 -6.27
C GLU A 435 -10.78 -10.71 -6.74
N THR A 436 -10.06 -10.59 -7.85
CA THR A 436 -9.92 -9.33 -8.57
C THR A 436 -10.42 -9.51 -9.98
N SER A 437 -11.08 -8.49 -10.49
CA SER A 437 -11.50 -8.46 -11.88
C SER A 437 -11.25 -7.08 -12.49
N THR A 438 -10.99 -7.08 -13.80
CA THR A 438 -10.88 -5.86 -14.60
C THR A 438 -12.19 -5.62 -15.32
N TRP A 439 -12.82 -4.48 -15.05
CA TRP A 439 -14.08 -4.11 -15.66
C TRP A 439 -13.89 -2.93 -16.61
N THR A 440 -14.59 -2.99 -17.75
CA THR A 440 -14.59 -1.92 -18.75
C THR A 440 -15.99 -1.36 -18.95
N GLY A 441 -16.12 -0.03 -18.91
CA GLY A 441 -17.38 0.65 -19.19
C GLY A 441 -17.92 0.35 -20.59
N VAL A 442 -19.19 -0.04 -20.67
CA VAL A 442 -19.89 -0.33 -21.93
C VAL A 442 -21.15 0.51 -22.07
N SER A 443 -21.57 0.80 -23.30
CA SER A 443 -22.74 1.63 -23.58
C SER A 443 -24.07 0.90 -23.34
N THR A 444 -24.07 -0.43 -23.39
CA THR A 444 -25.25 -1.27 -23.19
C THR A 444 -24.86 -2.56 -22.47
N PRO A 445 -25.72 -3.10 -21.59
CA PRO A 445 -25.46 -4.38 -20.95
C PRO A 445 -25.63 -5.56 -21.92
N LEU A 446 -25.12 -6.73 -21.54
CA LEU A 446 -25.30 -7.98 -22.27
C LEU A 446 -26.80 -8.23 -22.52
N GLN A 447 -27.13 -8.75 -23.71
CA GLN A 447 -28.49 -9.12 -24.10
C GLN A 447 -28.57 -10.63 -24.36
N PRO A 448 -29.77 -11.24 -24.23
CA PRO A 448 -30.00 -12.68 -24.48
C PRO A 448 -29.53 -13.18 -25.85
#